data_AF-A0A3M1NID4-F1
#
_entry.id   AF-A0A3M1NID4-F1
#
_cell.length_a   1.000
_cell.length_b   1.000
_cell.length_c   1.000
_cell.angle_alpha   90.00
_cell.angle_beta   90.00
_cell.angle_gamma   90.00
#
_symmetry.space_group_name_H-M   'P 1'
#
loop_
_entity.id
_entity.type
_entity.pdbx_description
1 polymer ?
#
loop_
_entity_poly.entity_id
_entity_poly.type
_entity_poly.pdbx_seq_one_letter_code
_entity_poly.pdbx_strand_id
1 'polypeptide(L)' 'MAEKVAKAGVKKEAGYLYFVDKNGDISRAVMARGGRKKGRTKVEKVAKVGVKKEAGYLYFVDKNGDVSRAKMARGRK' A
#
# COMPACT_ATOMS: atom_id res chain seq x y z
N MET A 1 -10.30 13.59 -0.22
CA MET A 1 -9.41 13.68 -1.40
C MET A 1 -8.11 12.97 -1.06
N ALA A 2 -7.54 12.21 -1.98
CA ALA A 2 -6.23 11.60 -1.80
C ALA A 2 -5.16 12.52 -2.43
N GLU A 3 -3.99 12.60 -1.79
CA GLU A 3 -2.86 13.40 -2.22
C GLU A 3 -1.69 12.47 -2.58
N LYS A 4 -1.07 12.69 -3.73
CA LYS A 4 0.15 11.98 -4.12
C LYS A 4 1.35 12.56 -3.38
N VAL A 5 2.08 11.71 -2.67
CA VAL A 5 3.22 12.12 -1.84
C VAL A 5 4.55 11.66 -2.39
N ALA A 6 4.57 10.62 -3.22
CA ALA A 6 5.78 10.19 -3.92
C ALA A 6 5.45 9.48 -5.23
N LYS A 7 6.24 9.76 -6.27
CA LYS A 7 6.19 9.02 -7.53
C LYS A 7 7.04 7.76 -7.42
N ALA A 8 6.51 6.63 -7.88
CA ALA A 8 7.21 5.36 -7.92
C ALA A 8 6.98 4.60 -9.23
N GLY A 9 5.85 4.83 -9.92
CA GLY A 9 5.58 4.22 -11.24
C GLY A 9 5.52 2.69 -11.22
N VAL A 10 5.11 2.09 -10.09
CA VAL A 10 5.08 0.63 -9.94
C VAL A 10 3.99 0.02 -10.80
N LYS A 11 4.37 -0.89 -11.71
CA LYS A 11 3.41 -1.69 -12.48
C LYS A 11 2.76 -2.73 -11.58
N LYS A 12 1.43 -2.70 -11.51
CA LYS A 12 0.65 -3.65 -10.72
C LYS A 12 0.39 -4.92 -11.53
N GLU A 13 0.74 -6.06 -10.95
CA GLU A 13 0.48 -7.37 -11.50
C GLU A 13 -0.81 -7.96 -10.89
N ALA A 14 -1.58 -8.65 -11.73
CA ALA A 14 -2.77 -9.34 -11.27
C ALA A 14 -2.41 -10.46 -10.27
N GLY A 15 -3.24 -10.64 -9.24
CA GLY A 15 -3.00 -11.63 -8.19
C GLY A 15 -2.23 -11.11 -6.97
N TYR A 16 -1.70 -9.88 -7.02
CA TYR A 16 -0.99 -9.26 -5.91
C TYR A 16 -1.74 -8.08 -5.28
N LEU A 17 -1.60 -7.94 -3.97
CA LEU A 17 -1.96 -6.75 -3.21
C LEU A 17 -0.72 -5.87 -3.05
N TYR A 18 -0.83 -4.60 -3.45
CA TYR A 18 0.23 -3.61 -3.32
C TYR A 18 -0.09 -2.65 -2.16
N PHE A 19 0.90 -2.41 -1.30
CA PHE A 19 0.73 -1.56 -0.12
C PHE A 19 2.04 -0.87 0.26
N VAL A 20 1.93 0.17 1.10
CA VAL A 20 3.08 0.87 1.67
C VAL A 20 3.46 0.20 3.00
N ASP A 21 4.68 -0.33 3.10
CA ASP A 21 5.16 -1.05 4.29
C ASP A 21 5.51 -0.11 5.46
N LYS A 22 6.01 -0.66 6.57
CA LYS A 22 6.37 0.12 7.77
C LYS A 22 7.52 1.12 7.52
N ASN A 23 8.36 0.86 6.53
CA ASN A 23 9.51 1.70 6.20
C ASN A 23 9.14 2.79 5.18
N GLY A 24 7.89 2.83 4.72
CA GLY A 24 7.46 3.79 3.71
C GLY A 24 7.75 3.36 2.28
N ASP A 25 8.08 2.09 2.06
CA ASP A 25 8.38 1.51 0.75
C ASP A 25 7.17 0.81 0.16
N ILE A 26 7.15 0.63 -1.16
CA ILE A 26 6.09 -0.15 -1.81
C ILE A 26 6.47 -1.63 -1.77
N SER A 27 5.57 -2.42 -1.22
CA SER A 27 5.67 -3.87 -1.16
C SER A 27 4.42 -4.53 -1.75
N ARG A 28 4.56 -5.78 -2.19
CA ARG A 28 3.46 -6.62 -2.68
C ARG A 28 3.38 -7.94 -1.92
N ALA A 29 2.18 -8.49 -1.84
CA ALA A 29 1.93 -9.85 -1.34
C ALA A 29 0.86 -10.54 -2.18
N VAL A 30 0.89 -11.87 -2.27
CA VAL A 30 -0.14 -12.63 -3.00
C VAL A 30 -1.51 -12.41 -2.33
N MET A 31 -2.53 -12.08 -3.11
CA MET A 31 -3.89 -11.89 -2.56
C MET A 31 -4.43 -13.19 -1.99
N ALA A 32 -4.87 -13.17 -0.73
CA ALA A 32 -5.62 -14.28 -0.15
C ALA A 32 -7.00 -14.35 -0.81
N ARG A 33 -7.25 -15.40 -1.60
CA ARG A 33 -8.56 -15.70 -2.20
C ARG A 33 -9.24 -16.83 -1.41
N GLY A 34 -10.52 -16.66 -1.08
CA GLY A 34 -11.43 -17.75 -0.64
C GLY A 34 -11.11 -18.40 0.71
N GLY A 35 -11.28 -17.69 1.83
CA GLY A 35 -11.34 -18.31 3.17
C GLY A 35 -10.04 -18.93 3.70
N ARG A 36 -8.96 -18.98 2.91
CA ARG A 36 -7.64 -19.36 3.39
C ARG A 36 -7.21 -18.40 4.50
N LYS A 37 -6.95 -18.95 5.69
CA LYS A 37 -6.40 -18.21 6.85
C LYS A 37 -5.22 -17.36 6.36
N LYS A 38 -5.04 -16.16 6.93
CA LYS A 38 -3.85 -15.31 6.80
C LYS A 38 -2.59 -16.09 7.22
N GLY A 39 -2.17 -17.06 6.42
CA GLY A 39 -0.83 -17.62 6.49
C GLY A 39 0.14 -16.50 6.14
N ARG A 40 1.37 -16.60 6.65
CA ARG A 40 2.46 -15.64 6.46
C ARG A 40 2.77 -15.51 4.97
N THR A 41 2.00 -14.69 4.24
CA THR A 41 2.19 -14.50 2.81
C THR A 41 3.53 -13.80 2.61
N LYS A 42 4.35 -14.33 1.71
CA LYS A 42 5.65 -13.72 1.40
C LYS A 42 5.40 -12.29 0.90
N VAL A 43 5.94 -11.33 1.63
CA VAL A 43 5.93 -9.92 1.25
C VAL A 43 7.21 -9.64 0.49
N GLU A 44 7.09 -9.06 -0.69
CA GLU A 44 8.21 -8.68 -1.54
C GLU A 44 8.23 -7.18 -1.72
N LYS A 45 9.38 -6.56 -1.45
CA LYS A 45 9.58 -5.13 -1.70
C LYS A 45 9.79 -4.91 -3.18
N VAL A 46 8.99 -4.04 -3.79
CA VAL A 46 9.05 -3.76 -5.23
C VAL A 46 9.68 -2.41 -5.54
N ALA A 47 9.57 -1.44 -4.63
CA ALA A 47 10.22 -0.15 -4.79
C ALA A 47 10.59 0.44 -3.43
N LYS A 48 11.82 0.95 -3.32
CA LYS A 48 12.24 1.80 -2.19
C LYS A 48 11.81 3.23 -2.47
N VAL A 49 10.99 3.78 -1.59
CA VAL A 49 10.44 5.15 -1.72
C VAL A 49 10.73 5.96 -0.45
N GLY A 50 10.74 5.33 0.73
CA GLY A 50 11.09 6.00 1.98
C GLY A 50 10.08 7.06 2.44
N VAL A 51 8.78 6.87 2.17
CA VAL A 51 7.76 7.84 2.57
C VAL A 51 7.57 7.83 4.10
N LYS A 52 7.75 8.99 4.73
CA LYS A 52 7.45 9.16 6.16
C LYS A 52 5.94 9.18 6.38
N LYS A 53 5.45 8.23 7.17
CA LYS A 53 4.01 8.13 7.48
C LYS A 53 3.64 9.08 8.60
N GLU A 54 2.75 10.01 8.28
CA GLU A 54 2.12 10.90 9.26
C GLU A 54 0.89 10.25 9.91
N ALA A 55 0.72 10.51 11.22
CA ALA A 55 -0.46 10.08 11.95
C ALA A 55 -1.73 10.74 11.39
N GLY A 56 -2.84 9.99 11.37
CA GLY A 56 -4.12 10.49 10.83
C GLY A 56 -4.30 10.28 9.33
N TYR A 57 -3.31 9.72 8.63
CA TYR A 57 -3.39 9.41 7.20
C TYR A 57 -3.24 7.91 6.90
N LEU A 58 -3.99 7.44 5.90
CA LEU A 58 -3.83 6.14 5.28
C LEU A 58 -2.94 6.30 4.05
N TYR A 59 -1.89 5.48 3.96
CA TYR A 59 -0.95 5.45 2.84
C TYR A 59 -1.21 4.21 1.98
N PHE A 60 -1.29 4.40 0.67
CA PHE A 60 -1.59 3.33 -0.27
C PHE A 60 -0.96 3.60 -1.64
N VAL A 61 -0.93 2.56 -2.48
CA VAL A 61 -0.45 2.66 -3.87
C VAL A 61 -1.65 2.97 -4.78
N ASP A 62 -1.62 4.11 -5.46
CA ASP A 62 -2.71 4.56 -6.33
C ASP A 62 -2.78 3.81 -7.67
N LYS A 63 -3.71 4.19 -8.55
CA LYS A 63 -3.89 3.55 -9.87
C LYS A 63 -2.68 3.70 -10.79
N ASN A 64 -1.86 4.73 -10.59
CA ASN A 64 -0.67 5.01 -11.40
C ASN A 64 0.57 4.29 -10.87
N GLY A 65 0.45 3.56 -9.75
CA GLY A 65 1.60 2.89 -9.13
C GLY A 65 2.41 3.81 -8.23
N ASP A 66 1.87 4.96 -7.84
CA ASP A 66 2.53 5.95 -6.99
C ASP A 66 2.04 5.85 -5.54
N VAL A 67 2.80 6.42 -4.60
CA VAL A 67 2.38 6.48 -3.19
C VAL A 67 1.51 7.70 -2.99
N SER A 68 0.29 7.45 -2.52
CA SER A 68 -0.69 8.47 -2.16
C SER A 68 -1.14 8.31 -0.71
N ARG A 69 -1.57 9.41 -0.09
CA ARG A 69 -2.15 9.44 1.25
C ARG A 69 -3.57 9.99 1.22
N ALA A 70 -4.42 9.55 2.14
CA ALA A 70 -5.73 10.14 2.38
C ALA A 70 -5.98 10.24 3.87
N LYS A 71 -6.70 11.29 4.30
CA LYS A 71 -7.07 11.45 5.72
C LYS A 71 -7.92 10.24 6.14
N MET A 72 -7.52 9.57 7.21
CA MET A 72 -8.25 8.40 7.71
C MET A 72 -9.65 8.83 8.15
N ALA A 73 -10.67 8.12 7.68
CA ALA A 73 -12.00 8.20 8.28
C ALA A 73 -11.94 7.49 9.64
N ARG A 74 -11.64 8.24 10.71
CA ARG A 74 -11.76 7.73 12.07
C ARG A 74 -13.25 7.68 12.41
N GLY A 75 -13.78 6.47 12.59
CA GLY A 75 -15.11 6.19 13.13
C GLY A 75 -16.24 6.97 12.46
N ARG A 76 -16.91 6.37 11.46
CA ARG A 76 -18.33 6.70 11.27
C ARG A 76 -19.04 6.32 12.57
N LYS A 77 -19.62 7.30 13.25
CA LYS A 77 -20.68 7.05 14.21
C LYS A 77 -21.94 6.66 13.44
#